data_AF-A0A7N2MVH6-F1
#
_entry.id   AF-A0A7N2MVH6-F1
#
_cell.length_a   1.000
_cell.length_b   1.000
_cell.length_c   1.000
_cell.angle_alpha   90.00
_cell.angle_beta   90.00
_cell.angle_gamma   90.00
#
_symmetry.space_group_name_H-M   'P 1'
#
loop_
_entity.id
_entity.type
_entity.pdbx_description
1 polymer ?
#
loop_
_entity_poly.entity_id
_entity_poly.type
_entity_poly.pdbx_seq_one_letter_code
_entity_poly.pdbx_strand_id
1 'polypeptide(L)'
;MNETSSNPTEDLYCPHSKVQDMLWGCLDKVAEPLLMQWPFSKLRQKALDTVMHHIHYEDENTRYICIGPVNKVLNMVCRWVEDPNSEAYQCHLERIKDYLWVAEDGMKMQGYNGSQLWDVALAAQAILATDLVEEYGSMLKKAHNFIKNTQVRTNSSGDLHYWYRHISKGGWPFSTPDNGWIVSDCTAEGLKL
;
A
#
# COMPACT_ATOMS: atom_id res chain seq x y z
N MET A 1 -5.89 36.71 -6.60
CA MET A 1 -4.50 36.26 -6.79
C MET A 1 -4.58 34.98 -7.60
N ASN A 2 -4.14 35.01 -8.85
CA ASN A 2 -4.10 33.83 -9.72
C ASN A 2 -2.83 33.04 -9.38
N GLU A 3 -2.91 32.11 -8.43
CA GLU A 3 -1.87 31.10 -8.23
C GLU A 3 -2.10 29.94 -9.19
N THR A 4 -1.68 30.10 -10.44
CA THR A 4 -1.28 28.94 -11.24
C THR A 4 0.09 28.51 -10.71
N SER A 5 0.12 27.58 -9.76
CA SER A 5 1.35 26.87 -9.41
C SER A 5 1.74 26.01 -10.63
N SER A 6 2.45 26.60 -11.59
CA SER A 6 3.05 25.83 -12.67
C SER A 6 4.15 24.99 -12.06
N ASN A 7 3.97 23.68 -11.99
CA ASN A 7 5.06 22.75 -11.69
C ASN A 7 6.27 23.09 -12.58
N PRO A 8 7.50 23.06 -12.06
CA PRO A 8 8.69 23.23 -12.88
C PRO A 8 8.62 22.31 -14.09
N THR A 9 8.91 22.84 -15.27
CA THR A 9 8.85 22.09 -16.54
C THR A 9 9.75 20.86 -16.52
N GLU A 10 10.84 20.94 -15.77
CA GLU A 10 11.86 19.92 -15.57
C GLU A 10 11.33 18.68 -14.85
N ASP A 11 10.34 18.85 -13.96
CA ASP A 11 9.77 17.77 -13.16
C ASP A 11 8.40 17.29 -13.68
N LEU A 12 7.86 17.93 -14.73
CA LEU A 12 6.54 17.64 -15.27
C LEU A 12 6.57 16.47 -16.26
N TYR A 13 6.58 15.25 -15.74
CA TYR A 13 6.56 14.04 -16.57
C TYR A 13 5.25 13.86 -17.35
N CYS A 14 4.10 14.21 -16.76
CA CYS A 14 2.78 14.08 -17.37
C CYS A 14 2.05 15.44 -17.36
N PRO A 15 2.13 16.23 -18.44
CA PRO A 15 1.43 17.49 -18.55
C PRO A 15 -0.09 17.31 -18.49
N HIS A 16 -0.80 18.25 -17.86
CA HIS A 16 -2.25 18.18 -17.78
C HIS A 16 -2.89 18.34 -19.16
N SER A 17 -3.97 17.58 -19.36
CA SER A 17 -4.84 17.80 -20.51
C SER A 17 -5.76 19.00 -20.25
N LYS A 18 -6.20 19.68 -21.33
CA LYS A 18 -7.19 20.78 -21.22
C LYS A 18 -8.49 20.34 -20.53
N VAL A 19 -8.88 19.08 -20.68
CA VAL A 19 -10.06 18.50 -20.04
C VAL A 19 -9.85 18.41 -18.52
N GLN A 20 -8.67 17.95 -18.09
CA GLN A 20 -8.29 17.88 -16.68
C GLN A 20 -8.26 19.27 -16.05
N ASP A 21 -7.64 20.25 -16.70
CA ASP A 21 -7.61 21.63 -16.22
C ASP A 21 -9.01 22.23 -16.06
N MET A 22 -9.90 21.96 -17.02
CA MET A 22 -11.30 22.38 -16.94
C MET A 22 -12.02 21.72 -15.76
N LEU A 23 -11.87 20.41 -15.58
CA LEU A 23 -12.51 19.67 -14.48
C LEU A 23 -12.03 20.15 -13.12
N TRP A 24 -10.72 20.30 -12.94
CA TRP A 24 -10.13 20.81 -11.71
C TRP A 24 -10.53 22.25 -11.43
N GLY A 25 -10.56 23.11 -12.46
CA GLY A 25 -11.07 24.47 -12.33
C GLY A 25 -12.53 24.54 -11.89
N CYS A 26 -13.38 23.64 -12.38
CA CYS A 26 -14.77 23.51 -11.92
C CYS A 26 -14.87 23.01 -10.48
N LEU A 27 -14.07 22.00 -10.10
CA LEU A 27 -14.06 21.47 -8.75
C LEU A 27 -13.63 22.55 -7.74
N ASP A 28 -12.52 23.24 -8.01
CA ASP A 28 -11.97 24.26 -7.13
C ASP A 28 -12.85 25.52 -7.03
N LYS A 29 -13.29 26.06 -8.17
CA LYS A 29 -13.99 27.36 -8.16
C LYS A 29 -15.48 27.27 -7.91
N VAL A 30 -16.09 26.10 -8.12
CA VAL A 30 -17.54 25.93 -8.01
C VAL A 30 -17.90 24.89 -6.95
N ALA A 31 -17.41 23.66 -7.09
CA ALA A 31 -17.84 22.58 -6.20
C ALA A 31 -17.34 22.79 -4.76
N GLU A 32 -16.07 23.16 -4.57
CA GLU A 32 -15.45 23.30 -3.26
C GLU A 32 -16.12 24.40 -2.39
N PRO A 33 -16.38 25.63 -2.90
CA PRO A 33 -17.13 26.64 -2.14
C PRO A 33 -18.55 26.21 -1.79
N LEU A 34 -19.25 25.52 -2.71
CA LEU A 34 -20.59 25.01 -2.45
C LEU A 34 -20.58 23.96 -1.35
N LEU A 35 -19.66 22.99 -1.42
CA LEU A 35 -19.51 21.91 -0.44
C LEU A 35 -19.05 22.39 0.94
N MET A 36 -18.59 23.64 1.08
CA MET A 36 -18.30 24.26 2.38
C MET A 36 -19.53 24.89 3.04
N GLN A 37 -20.62 25.09 2.31
CA GLN A 37 -21.82 25.78 2.80
C GLN A 37 -22.96 24.80 3.08
N TRP A 38 -23.82 25.15 4.02
CA TRP A 38 -25.05 24.38 4.28
C TRP A 38 -26.04 24.57 3.11
N PRO A 39 -26.72 23.52 2.62
CA PRO A 39 -26.76 22.15 3.16
C PRO A 39 -25.72 21.18 2.59
N PHE A 40 -24.95 21.59 1.57
CA PHE A 40 -24.02 20.72 0.85
C PHE A 40 -22.83 20.24 1.68
N SER A 41 -22.46 20.96 2.74
CA SER A 41 -21.47 20.50 3.73
C SER A 41 -21.84 19.16 4.38
N LYS A 42 -23.12 18.77 4.42
CA LYS A 42 -23.53 17.42 4.85
C LYS A 42 -23.04 16.33 3.91
N LEU A 43 -22.95 16.61 2.61
CA LEU A 43 -22.41 15.66 1.63
C LEU A 43 -20.91 15.47 1.84
N ARG A 44 -20.17 16.56 2.12
CA ARG A 44 -18.76 16.50 2.50
C ARG A 44 -18.56 15.66 3.75
N GLN A 45 -19.34 15.88 4.80
CA GLN A 45 -19.24 15.08 6.03
C GLN A 45 -19.45 13.58 5.73
N LYS A 46 -20.51 13.23 4.98
CA LYS A 46 -20.76 11.85 4.58
C LYS A 46 -19.61 11.24 3.77
N ALA A 47 -18.99 12.03 2.89
CA ALA A 47 -17.82 11.60 2.13
C ALA A 47 -16.61 11.35 3.04
N LEU A 48 -16.34 12.24 3.99
CA LEU A 48 -15.27 12.07 4.99
C LEU A 48 -15.50 10.83 5.86
N ASP A 49 -16.73 10.60 6.33
CA ASP A 49 -17.09 9.40 7.10
C ASP A 49 -16.85 8.13 6.27
N THR A 50 -17.18 8.15 4.97
CA THR A 50 -16.94 7.03 4.05
C THR A 50 -15.45 6.77 3.86
N VAL A 51 -14.64 7.83 3.70
CA VAL A 51 -13.18 7.73 3.58
C VAL A 51 -12.57 7.15 4.86
N MET A 52 -12.97 7.63 6.04
CA MET A 52 -12.49 7.09 7.31
C MET A 52 -12.87 5.61 7.46
N HIS A 53 -14.07 5.21 7.05
CA HIS A 53 -14.47 3.80 7.08
C HIS A 53 -13.57 2.90 6.19
N HIS A 54 -13.15 3.40 5.03
CA HIS A 54 -12.20 2.68 4.16
C HIS A 54 -10.77 2.67 4.74
N ILE A 55 -10.35 3.75 5.41
CA ILE A 55 -9.07 3.81 6.12
C ILE A 55 -9.04 2.76 7.24
N HIS A 56 -10.08 2.70 8.08
CA HIS A 56 -10.16 1.70 9.16
C HIS A 56 -10.08 0.29 8.61
N TYR A 57 -10.83 0.01 7.53
CA TYR A 57 -10.81 -1.28 6.87
C TYR A 57 -9.42 -1.67 6.36
N GLU A 58 -8.73 -0.77 5.65
CA GLU A 58 -7.39 -1.02 5.12
C GLU A 58 -6.39 -1.26 6.26
N ASP A 59 -6.45 -0.43 7.30
CA ASP A 59 -5.57 -0.51 8.46
C ASP A 59 -5.68 -1.86 9.17
N GLU A 60 -6.91 -2.29 9.48
CA GLU A 60 -7.15 -3.58 10.14
C GLU A 60 -6.74 -4.77 9.26
N ASN A 61 -7.05 -4.74 7.96
CA ASN A 61 -6.77 -5.85 7.04
C ASN A 61 -5.29 -6.02 6.71
N THR A 62 -4.49 -4.96 6.87
CA THR A 62 -3.05 -4.98 6.58
C THR A 62 -2.21 -4.90 7.85
N ARG A 63 -2.81 -5.08 9.04
CA ARG A 63 -2.13 -4.94 10.34
C ARG A 63 -1.34 -3.63 10.43
N TYR A 64 -1.94 -2.56 9.91
CA TYR A 64 -1.42 -1.18 9.90
C TYR A 64 -0.16 -0.96 9.04
N ILE A 65 0.14 -1.89 8.13
CA ILE A 65 1.22 -1.75 7.14
C ILE A 65 0.75 -0.98 5.90
N CYS A 66 -0.52 -1.11 5.53
CA CYS A 66 -1.09 -0.61 4.27
C CYS A 66 -0.43 -1.21 3.02
N ILE A 67 -0.92 -0.85 1.82
CA ILE A 67 -0.30 -1.28 0.55
C ILE A 67 1.13 -0.75 0.37
N GLY A 68 1.44 0.47 0.81
CA GLY A 68 2.74 1.09 0.64
C GLY A 68 3.00 2.28 1.59
N PRO A 69 4.18 2.92 1.48
CA PRO A 69 4.65 3.90 2.46
C PRO A 69 3.79 5.16 2.50
N VAL A 70 3.34 5.63 1.33
CA VAL A 70 2.59 6.89 1.21
C VAL A 70 1.24 6.77 1.90
N ASN A 71 0.43 5.78 1.53
CA ASN A 71 -0.88 5.62 2.14
C ASN A 71 -0.77 5.16 3.60
N LYS A 72 0.27 4.37 3.97
CA LYS A 72 0.57 4.07 5.38
C LYS A 72 0.70 5.33 6.23
N VAL A 73 1.48 6.31 5.76
CA VAL A 73 1.73 7.55 6.52
C VAL A 73 0.48 8.43 6.54
N LEU A 74 -0.23 8.56 5.41
CA LEU A 74 -1.47 9.34 5.36
C LEU A 74 -2.57 8.76 6.25
N ASN A 75 -2.78 7.43 6.20
CA ASN A 75 -3.74 6.75 7.08
C ASN A 75 -3.37 6.95 8.55
N MET A 76 -2.09 6.79 8.91
CA MET A 76 -1.61 7.06 10.27
C MET A 76 -1.92 8.49 10.74
N VAL A 77 -1.75 9.49 9.88
CA VAL A 77 -2.12 10.88 10.19
C VAL A 77 -3.64 11.01 10.36
N CYS A 78 -4.45 10.39 9.50
CA CYS A 78 -5.90 10.38 9.66
C CYS A 78 -6.34 9.72 10.98
N ARG A 79 -5.72 8.59 11.37
CA ARG A 79 -5.97 7.92 12.65
C ARG A 79 -5.57 8.80 13.84
N TRP A 80 -4.47 9.54 13.73
CA TRP A 80 -4.03 10.50 14.74
C TRP A 80 -4.98 11.69 14.89
N VAL A 81 -5.46 12.25 13.77
CA VAL A 81 -6.45 13.35 13.77
C VAL A 81 -7.79 12.89 14.35
N GLU A 82 -8.20 11.65 14.09
CA GLU A 82 -9.42 11.07 14.66
C GLU A 82 -9.31 10.91 16.19
N ASP A 83 -8.26 10.22 16.67
CA ASP A 83 -7.94 10.10 18.08
C ASP A 83 -6.45 9.77 18.31
N PRO A 84 -5.65 10.72 18.85
CA PRO A 84 -4.22 10.52 19.08
C PRO A 84 -3.90 9.51 20.20
N ASN A 85 -4.88 9.11 21.00
CA ASN A 85 -4.70 8.10 22.05
C ASN A 85 -5.25 6.72 21.67
N SER A 86 -5.74 6.56 20.44
CA SER A 86 -6.34 5.31 19.98
C SER A 86 -5.31 4.19 19.83
N GLU A 87 -5.74 2.94 20.10
CA GLU A 87 -4.94 1.74 19.84
C GLU A 87 -4.50 1.66 18.38
N ALA A 88 -5.39 1.99 17.44
CA ALA A 88 -5.08 2.01 16.01
C ALA A 88 -3.92 2.94 15.65
N TYR A 89 -3.84 4.12 16.28
CA TYR A 89 -2.69 5.02 16.08
C TYR A 89 -1.40 4.42 16.65
N GLN A 90 -1.45 3.78 17.83
CA GLN A 90 -0.30 3.08 18.40
C GLN A 90 0.18 1.94 17.50
N CYS A 91 -0.73 1.13 16.96
CA CYS A 91 -0.37 0.08 16.01
C CYS A 91 0.32 0.64 14.75
N HIS A 92 -0.15 1.79 14.24
CA HIS A 92 0.53 2.48 13.14
C HIS A 92 1.95 2.91 13.48
N LEU A 93 2.18 3.44 14.69
CA LEU A 93 3.51 3.88 15.14
C LEU A 93 4.49 2.70 15.20
N GLU A 94 4.04 1.55 15.70
CA GLU A 94 4.83 0.31 15.76
C GLU A 94 5.30 -0.14 14.37
N ARG A 95 4.46 0.06 13.35
CA ARG A 95 4.70 -0.35 11.96
C ARG A 95 5.50 0.65 11.12
N ILE A 96 5.91 1.81 11.66
CA ILE A 96 6.75 2.76 10.89
C ILE A 96 8.09 2.11 10.50
N LYS A 97 8.66 1.32 11.42
CA LYS A 97 9.99 0.71 11.22
C LYS A 97 10.01 -0.32 10.11
N ASP A 98 8.87 -0.92 9.79
CA ASP A 98 8.73 -1.87 8.67
C ASP A 98 9.09 -1.24 7.31
N TYR A 99 9.06 0.10 7.22
CA TYR A 99 9.43 0.86 6.04
C TYR A 99 10.80 1.54 6.14
N LEU A 100 11.49 1.50 7.28
CA LEU A 100 12.78 2.20 7.44
C LEU A 100 13.95 1.22 7.24
N TRP A 101 14.84 1.57 6.31
CA TRP A 101 16.03 0.78 5.98
C TRP A 101 17.29 1.61 6.13
N VAL A 102 18.33 1.04 6.75
CA VAL A 102 19.65 1.67 6.87
C VAL A 102 20.55 1.14 5.75
N ALA A 103 20.85 2.00 4.78
CA ALA A 103 21.79 1.74 3.70
C ALA A 103 23.15 2.41 3.98
N GLU A 104 24.12 2.17 3.11
CA GLU A 104 25.46 2.75 3.14
C GLU A 104 25.48 4.28 3.14
N ASP A 105 24.44 4.91 2.58
CA ASP A 105 24.26 6.36 2.51
C ASP A 105 23.23 6.92 3.50
N GLY A 106 22.82 6.10 4.48
CA GLY A 106 21.96 6.49 5.60
C GLY A 106 20.59 5.81 5.60
N MET A 107 19.72 6.29 6.48
CA MET A 107 18.37 5.73 6.64
C MET A 107 17.41 6.28 5.59
N LYS A 108 16.66 5.39 4.94
CA LYS A 108 15.67 5.69 3.90
C LYS A 108 14.34 5.01 4.19
N MET A 109 13.29 5.53 3.57
CA MET A 109 11.99 4.87 3.54
C MET A 109 11.88 4.01 2.28
N GLN A 110 11.52 2.74 2.47
CA GLN A 110 11.36 1.75 1.41
C GLN A 110 10.07 2.00 0.61
N GLY A 111 10.04 1.61 -0.67
CA GLY A 111 8.87 1.74 -1.55
C GLY A 111 7.69 0.80 -1.23
N TYR A 112 7.97 -0.27 -0.49
CA TYR A 112 7.05 -1.20 0.17
C TYR A 112 7.64 -1.52 1.54
N ASN A 113 7.01 -2.33 2.39
CA ASN A 113 7.64 -2.83 3.62
C ASN A 113 8.76 -3.88 3.38
N GLY A 114 9.36 -3.84 2.19
CA GLY A 114 10.37 -4.75 1.66
C GLY A 114 9.94 -5.43 0.35
N SER A 115 10.83 -6.23 -0.21
CA SER A 115 10.66 -7.06 -1.42
C SER A 115 10.88 -8.54 -1.12
N GLN A 116 10.63 -8.95 0.13
CA GLN A 116 11.13 -10.21 0.69
C GLN A 116 10.69 -11.43 -0.11
N LEU A 117 9.40 -11.56 -0.42
CA LEU A 117 8.96 -12.70 -1.22
C LEU A 117 9.51 -12.64 -2.64
N TRP A 118 9.39 -11.48 -3.28
CA TRP A 118 9.82 -11.30 -4.67
C TRP A 118 11.27 -11.74 -4.86
N ASP A 119 12.17 -11.25 -4.00
CA ASP A 119 13.59 -11.55 -4.07
C ASP A 119 13.89 -13.01 -3.74
N VAL A 120 13.24 -13.57 -2.71
CA VAL A 120 13.43 -14.99 -2.34
C VAL A 120 12.95 -15.93 -3.44
N ALA A 121 11.81 -15.64 -4.07
CA ALA A 121 11.27 -16.45 -5.16
C ALA A 121 12.20 -16.41 -6.38
N LEU A 122 12.65 -15.22 -6.80
CA LEU A 122 13.54 -15.11 -7.95
C LEU A 122 14.93 -15.71 -7.67
N ALA A 123 15.48 -15.53 -6.46
CA ALA A 123 16.76 -16.12 -6.08
C ALA A 123 16.71 -17.65 -6.02
N ALA A 124 15.63 -18.23 -5.48
CA ALA A 124 15.44 -19.68 -5.45
C ALA A 124 15.38 -20.25 -6.87
N GLN A 125 14.63 -19.61 -7.78
CA GLN A 125 14.56 -20.02 -9.18
C GLN A 125 15.91 -19.91 -9.90
N ALA A 126 16.66 -18.84 -9.66
CA ALA A 126 17.98 -18.66 -10.25
C ALA A 126 18.91 -19.80 -9.85
N ILE A 127 18.90 -20.23 -8.58
CA ILE A 127 19.73 -21.34 -8.11
C ILE A 127 19.24 -22.68 -8.68
N LEU A 128 17.92 -22.91 -8.73
CA LEU A 128 17.34 -24.11 -9.33
C LEU A 128 17.63 -24.24 -10.83
N ALA A 129 17.89 -23.13 -11.52
CA ALA A 129 18.31 -23.11 -12.92
C ALA A 129 19.81 -23.41 -13.13
N THR A 130 20.56 -23.66 -12.06
CA THR A 130 21.99 -24.03 -12.08
C THR A 130 22.17 -25.49 -11.62
N ASP A 131 23.39 -26.01 -11.76
CA ASP A 131 23.77 -27.33 -11.23
C ASP A 131 24.19 -27.31 -9.74
N LEU A 132 23.83 -26.27 -8.99
CA LEU A 132 24.28 -26.04 -7.61
C LEU A 132 23.25 -26.44 -6.53
N VAL A 133 22.19 -27.16 -6.90
CA VAL A 133 21.09 -27.53 -5.97
C VAL A 133 21.59 -28.31 -4.76
N GLU A 134 22.53 -29.25 -4.94
CA GLU A 134 23.10 -30.04 -3.85
C GLU A 134 23.93 -29.18 -2.89
N GLU A 135 24.65 -28.18 -3.42
CA GLU A 135 25.43 -27.23 -2.62
C GLU A 135 24.52 -26.34 -1.74
N TYR A 136 23.41 -25.86 -2.31
CA TYR A 136 22.49 -24.93 -1.66
C TYR A 136 21.23 -25.59 -1.06
N GLY A 137 21.16 -26.92 -0.98
CA GLY A 137 19.94 -27.64 -0.62
C GLY A 137 19.35 -27.24 0.75
N SER A 138 20.19 -26.96 1.75
CA SER A 138 19.74 -26.47 3.06
C SER A 138 19.12 -25.06 2.99
N MET A 139 19.71 -24.18 2.18
CA MET A 139 19.20 -22.83 1.95
C MET A 139 17.88 -22.89 1.17
N LEU A 140 17.79 -23.69 0.10
CA LEU A 140 16.57 -23.87 -0.70
C LEU A 140 15.40 -24.40 0.14
N LYS A 141 15.64 -25.30 1.11
CA LYS A 141 14.62 -25.73 2.08
C LYS A 141 14.09 -24.57 2.93
N LYS A 142 14.97 -23.66 3.37
CA LYS A 142 14.55 -22.46 4.11
C LYS A 142 13.78 -21.49 3.22
N ALA A 143 14.21 -21.30 1.98
CA ALA A 143 13.51 -20.47 1.00
C ALA A 143 12.09 -21.00 0.72
N HIS A 144 11.95 -22.31 0.47
CA HIS A 144 10.65 -22.95 0.29
C HIS A 144 9.76 -22.78 1.54
N ASN A 145 10.30 -22.97 2.74
CA ASN A 145 9.54 -22.73 3.98
C ASN A 145 9.11 -21.26 4.12
N PHE A 146 9.96 -20.31 3.76
CA PHE A 146 9.64 -18.88 3.77
C PHE A 146 8.51 -18.55 2.78
N ILE A 147 8.61 -19.02 1.54
CA ILE A 147 7.58 -18.84 0.50
C ILE A 147 6.26 -19.44 0.97
N LYS A 148 6.28 -20.68 1.48
CA LYS A 148 5.10 -21.34 2.05
C LYS A 148 4.47 -20.53 3.18
N ASN A 149 5.27 -19.97 4.09
CA ASN A 149 4.77 -19.19 5.22
C ASN A 149 4.26 -17.80 4.80
N THR A 150 4.69 -17.29 3.65
CA THR A 150 4.27 -16.00 3.10
C THR A 150 2.97 -16.07 2.30
N GLN A 151 2.48 -17.28 1.98
CA GLN A 151 1.18 -17.46 1.31
C GLN A 151 0.05 -16.91 2.18
N VAL A 152 -0.79 -16.04 1.61
CA VAL A 152 -1.96 -15.48 2.29
C VAL A 152 -2.99 -16.59 2.53
N ARG A 153 -3.35 -16.81 3.80
CA ARG A 153 -4.19 -17.94 4.23
C ARG A 153 -5.68 -17.66 4.25
N THR A 154 -6.06 -16.38 4.28
CA THR A 154 -7.45 -15.92 4.40
C THR A 154 -7.67 -14.72 3.51
N ASN A 155 -8.89 -14.55 3.01
CA ASN A 155 -9.27 -13.31 2.35
C ASN A 155 -9.31 -12.15 3.37
N SER A 156 -9.30 -10.92 2.87
CA SER A 156 -9.67 -9.74 3.66
C SER A 156 -11.08 -9.90 4.25
N SER A 157 -11.34 -9.24 5.36
CA SER A 157 -12.61 -9.33 6.08
C SER A 157 -13.78 -8.76 5.27
N GLY A 158 -14.99 -9.21 5.57
CA GLY A 158 -16.23 -8.65 5.00
C GLY A 158 -16.46 -8.92 3.51
N ASP A 159 -17.23 -8.02 2.87
CA ASP A 159 -17.55 -8.08 1.45
C ASP A 159 -16.45 -7.44 0.61
N LEU A 160 -15.67 -8.29 -0.07
CA LEU A 160 -14.55 -7.86 -0.91
C LEU A 160 -14.97 -6.90 -2.03
N HIS A 161 -16.18 -7.05 -2.59
CA HIS A 161 -16.66 -6.17 -3.65
C HIS A 161 -16.95 -4.77 -3.13
N TYR A 162 -17.57 -4.68 -1.95
CA TYR A 162 -17.82 -3.39 -1.29
C TYR A 162 -16.51 -2.65 -0.98
N TRP A 163 -15.49 -3.38 -0.53
CA TRP A 163 -14.19 -2.82 -0.16
C TRP A 163 -13.19 -2.69 -1.31
N TYR A 164 -13.62 -3.01 -2.53
CA TYR A 164 -12.77 -2.99 -3.72
C TYR A 164 -11.49 -3.85 -3.60
N ARG A 165 -11.57 -4.96 -2.86
CA ARG A 165 -10.47 -5.92 -2.69
C ARG A 165 -10.60 -7.09 -3.65
N HIS A 166 -9.47 -7.56 -4.16
CA HIS A 166 -9.42 -8.83 -4.89
C HIS A 166 -9.40 -10.01 -3.92
N ILE A 167 -9.83 -11.20 -4.38
CA ILE A 167 -9.65 -12.44 -3.62
C ILE A 167 -8.16 -12.68 -3.36
N SER A 168 -7.77 -12.93 -2.12
CA SER A 168 -6.35 -13.00 -1.74
C SER A 168 -5.93 -14.34 -1.13
N LYS A 169 -6.89 -15.15 -0.66
CA LYS A 169 -6.60 -16.49 -0.14
C LYS A 169 -5.90 -17.35 -1.19
N GLY A 170 -4.72 -17.86 -0.83
CA GLY A 170 -3.89 -18.70 -1.67
C GLY A 170 -2.91 -17.92 -2.54
N GLY A 171 -3.03 -16.60 -2.62
CA GLY A 171 -2.08 -15.74 -3.33
C GLY A 171 -0.88 -15.36 -2.47
N TRP A 172 0.04 -14.65 -3.10
CA TRP A 172 1.26 -14.15 -2.47
C TRP A 172 1.44 -12.65 -2.67
N PRO A 173 1.84 -11.91 -1.62
CA PRO A 173 2.15 -10.49 -1.70
C PRO A 173 3.57 -10.27 -2.22
N PHE A 174 3.89 -9.03 -2.60
CA PHE A 174 5.25 -8.66 -2.99
C PHE A 174 6.27 -8.81 -1.84
N SER A 175 5.82 -8.50 -0.62
CA SER A 175 6.66 -8.36 0.57
C SER A 175 6.42 -9.49 1.58
N THR A 176 5.51 -9.28 2.54
CA THR A 176 5.27 -10.13 3.70
C THR A 176 3.79 -10.50 3.81
N PRO A 177 3.43 -11.60 4.49
CA PRO A 177 2.02 -11.99 4.66
C PRO A 177 1.20 -10.97 5.46
N ASP A 178 1.85 -10.07 6.20
CA ASP A 178 1.20 -8.97 6.94
C ASP A 178 0.69 -7.86 6.04
N ASN A 179 1.40 -7.53 4.96
CA ASN A 179 0.93 -6.56 3.97
C ASN A 179 -0.36 -7.07 3.28
N GLY A 180 -0.44 -8.37 2.97
CA GLY A 180 -1.67 -9.03 2.52
C GLY A 180 -2.21 -8.60 1.16
N TRP A 181 -1.55 -7.66 0.46
CA TRP A 181 -1.86 -7.27 -0.91
C TRP A 181 -1.18 -8.24 -1.87
N ILE A 182 -1.95 -9.24 -2.31
CA ILE A 182 -1.45 -10.20 -3.30
C ILE A 182 -1.25 -9.52 -4.66
N VAL A 183 -0.27 -10.01 -5.41
CA VAL A 183 0.02 -9.54 -6.77
C VAL A 183 0.07 -10.74 -7.70
N SER A 184 -0.40 -10.59 -8.92
CA SER A 184 -0.55 -11.71 -9.87
C SER A 184 0.78 -12.38 -10.21
N ASP A 185 1.82 -11.58 -10.44
CA ASP A 185 3.17 -12.08 -10.73
C ASP A 185 3.82 -12.69 -9.48
N CYS A 186 3.72 -12.06 -8.31
CA CYS A 186 4.22 -12.59 -7.05
C CYS A 186 3.57 -13.95 -6.73
N THR A 187 2.28 -14.06 -7.02
CA THR A 187 1.52 -15.31 -6.89
C THR A 187 2.01 -16.37 -7.88
N ALA A 188 2.28 -16.00 -9.13
CA ALA A 188 2.82 -16.93 -10.12
C ALA A 188 4.22 -17.41 -9.73
N GLU A 189 5.11 -16.51 -9.31
CA GLU A 189 6.47 -16.86 -8.91
C GLU A 189 6.51 -17.65 -7.59
N GLY A 190 5.65 -17.32 -6.63
CA GLY A 190 5.49 -18.09 -5.40
C GLY A 190 4.92 -19.49 -5.63
N LEU A 191 4.04 -19.66 -6.61
CA LEU A 191 3.44 -20.96 -6.96
C LEU A 191 4.41 -21.88 -7.71
N LYS A 192 5.39 -21.33 -8.43
CA LYS A 192 6.40 -22.10 -9.18
C LYS A 192 7.38 -22.86 -8.26
N LEU A 193 7.40 -22.57 -6.95
CA LEU A 193 8.39 -23.03 -5.96
C LEU A 193 7.75 -23.79 -4.79
#